data_AF-A0A9W9CSD4-F1
#
_entry.id   AF-A0A9W9CSD4-F1
#
_cell.length_a   1.000
_cell.length_b   1.000
_cell.length_c   1.000
_cell.angle_alpha   90.00
_cell.angle_beta   90.00
_cell.angle_gamma   90.00
#
_symmetry.space_group_name_H-M   'P 1'
#
loop_
_entity.id
_entity.type
_entity.pdbx_description
1 polymer ?
#
loop_
_entity_poly.entity_id
_entity_poly.type
_entity_poly.pdbx_seq_one_letter_code
_entity_poly.pdbx_strand_id
1 'polypeptide(L)'
;MVRYLIWPSVENMNANPDWLMPAVNKQESAPYDILIDLIPWPQVRRLLYQNPQEYPVVQMVGLVGLKWPYADDACHFWDIEAGYTRMTPLFETTISDLNNWTIDPKILELIPQLEGHIPVKPVA
;
A
#
# COMPACT_ATOMS: atom_id res chain seq x y z
N MET A 1 6.19 -3.98 2.29
CA MET A 1 5.45 -5.24 2.50
C MET A 1 5.82 -6.28 1.47
N VAL A 2 5.81 -5.97 0.17
CA VAL A 2 6.05 -6.97 -0.90
C VAL A 2 7.34 -7.75 -0.72
N ARG A 3 8.47 -7.10 -0.37
CA ARG A 3 9.73 -7.80 -0.09
C ARG A 3 9.61 -8.81 1.05
N TYR A 4 8.89 -8.46 2.12
CA TYR A 4 8.64 -9.37 3.24
C TYR A 4 7.69 -10.51 2.87
N LEU A 5 6.65 -10.25 2.05
CA LEU A 5 5.74 -11.29 1.56
C LEU A 5 6.46 -12.31 0.66
N ILE A 6 7.47 -11.88 -0.11
CA ILE A 6 8.27 -12.75 -0.97
C ILE A 6 9.37 -13.47 -0.16
N TRP A 7 10.08 -12.73 0.70
CA TRP A 7 11.19 -13.23 1.52
C TRP A 7 11.08 -12.69 2.97
N PRO A 8 10.46 -13.47 3.87
CA PRO A 8 10.31 -13.06 5.27
C PRO A 8 11.66 -13.04 5.98
N SER A 9 12.14 -11.85 6.36
CA SER A 9 13.32 -11.66 7.20
C SER A 9 13.15 -10.42 8.08
N VAL A 10 13.88 -10.35 9.19
CA VAL A 10 13.89 -9.16 10.08
C VAL A 10 14.35 -7.92 9.31
N GLU A 11 15.34 -8.09 8.44
CA GLU A 11 15.83 -7.02 7.55
C GLU A 11 14.72 -6.51 6.62
N ASN A 12 14.04 -7.41 5.89
CA ASN A 12 12.96 -7.03 4.99
C ASN A 12 11.73 -6.49 5.72
N MET A 13 11.53 -6.88 6.98
CA MET A 13 10.52 -6.29 7.85
C MET A 13 10.87 -4.84 8.19
N ASN A 14 12.09 -4.62 8.71
CA ASN A 14 12.58 -3.31 9.13
C ASN A 14 12.82 -2.33 7.97
N ALA A 15 12.98 -2.84 6.74
CA ALA A 15 13.06 -2.02 5.54
C ALA A 15 11.71 -1.42 5.10
N ASN A 16 10.59 -1.81 5.73
CA ASN A 16 9.29 -1.24 5.42
C ASN A 16 9.03 0.03 6.24
N PRO A 17 8.24 0.97 5.71
CA PRO A 17 7.72 2.07 6.51
C PRO A 17 6.93 1.56 7.72
N ASP A 18 6.98 2.28 8.84
CA ASP A 18 6.29 1.90 10.08
C ASP A 18 4.80 1.63 9.89
N TRP A 19 4.13 2.44 9.07
CA TRP A 19 2.71 2.26 8.77
C TRP A 19 2.43 0.98 7.99
N LEU A 20 3.42 0.40 7.30
CA LEU A 20 3.27 -0.81 6.51
C LEU A 20 3.58 -2.07 7.33
N MET A 21 4.01 -1.95 8.57
CA MET A 21 4.19 -3.09 9.46
C MET A 21 2.89 -3.88 9.59
N PRO A 22 2.96 -5.22 9.67
CA PRO A 22 1.77 -6.03 9.92
C PRO A 22 1.12 -5.59 11.23
N ALA A 23 -0.21 -5.53 11.25
CA ALA A 23 -0.93 -5.15 12.46
C ALA A 23 -0.57 -6.13 13.59
N VAL A 24 0.07 -5.62 14.63
CA VAL A 24 0.19 -6.32 15.92
C VAL A 24 -1.25 -6.67 16.32
N ASN A 25 -1.54 -7.96 16.53
CA ASN A 25 -2.89 -8.56 16.66
C ASN A 25 -3.51 -9.12 15.37
N LYS A 26 -2.72 -9.43 14.33
CA LYS A 26 -3.16 -10.36 13.27
C LYS A 26 -3.57 -11.67 13.97
N GLN A 27 -4.87 -11.85 14.24
CA GLN A 27 -5.41 -13.10 14.74
C GLN A 27 -5.10 -14.14 13.68
N GLU A 28 -4.08 -14.97 13.92
CA GLU A 28 -3.58 -16.01 13.01
C GLU A 28 -4.63 -17.07 12.63
N SER A 29 -5.87 -16.92 13.10
CA SER A 29 -6.92 -17.95 13.05
C SER A 29 -7.97 -17.75 11.96
N ALA A 30 -8.13 -16.57 11.35
CA ALA A 30 -9.15 -16.33 10.33
C ALA A 30 -8.52 -16.16 8.94
N PRO A 31 -8.96 -16.93 7.92
CA PRO A 31 -8.50 -16.71 6.55
C PRO A 31 -8.93 -15.33 6.06
N TYR A 32 -8.00 -14.59 5.47
CA TYR A 32 -8.23 -13.26 4.88
C TYR A 32 -7.58 -13.19 3.50
N ASP A 33 -8.00 -12.21 2.70
CA ASP A 33 -7.38 -11.96 1.40
C ASP A 33 -6.02 -11.26 1.59
N ILE A 34 -4.93 -11.89 1.13
CA ILE A 34 -3.56 -11.36 1.25
C ILE A 34 -3.40 -9.97 0.62
N LEU A 35 -4.27 -9.59 -0.33
CA LEU A 35 -4.26 -8.27 -0.94
C LEU A 35 -4.60 -7.14 0.05
N ILE A 36 -5.22 -7.45 1.20
CA ILE A 36 -5.43 -6.48 2.28
C ILE A 36 -4.10 -5.88 2.74
N ASP A 37 -3.01 -6.65 2.74
CA ASP A 37 -1.68 -6.17 3.13
C ASP A 37 -1.08 -5.14 2.15
N LEU A 38 -1.67 -4.98 0.96
CA LEU A 38 -1.26 -3.97 -0.03
C LEU A 38 -1.97 -2.62 0.15
N ILE A 39 -3.00 -2.55 1.00
CA ILE A 39 -3.73 -1.30 1.25
C ILE A 39 -2.88 -0.36 2.14
N PRO A 40 -2.59 0.88 1.71
CA PRO A 40 -1.67 1.75 2.44
C PRO A 40 -2.12 2.10 3.86
N TRP A 41 -3.42 2.37 4.03
CA TRP A 41 -3.95 2.94 5.29
C TRP A 41 -4.19 1.88 6.36
N PRO A 42 -3.51 1.92 7.52
CA PRO A 42 -3.68 0.93 8.58
C PRO A 42 -5.11 0.81 9.11
N GLN A 43 -5.85 1.92 9.19
CA GLN A 43 -7.25 1.94 9.62
C GLN A 43 -8.16 1.19 8.65
N VAL A 44 -7.92 1.30 7.34
CA VAL A 44 -8.68 0.58 6.32
C VAL A 44 -8.34 -0.90 6.35
N ARG A 45 -7.05 -1.25 6.47
CA ARG A 45 -6.65 -2.66 6.65
C ARG A 45 -7.33 -3.30 7.85
N ARG A 46 -7.41 -2.59 8.99
CA ARG A 46 -8.09 -3.07 10.19
C ARG A 46 -9.57 -3.33 9.95
N LEU A 47 -10.28 -2.43 9.26
CA LEU A 47 -11.68 -2.62 8.87
C LEU A 47 -11.85 -3.88 8.00
N LEU A 48 -10.97 -4.09 7.02
CA LEU A 48 -11.02 -5.25 6.12
C LEU A 48 -10.71 -6.56 6.86
N TYR A 49 -9.78 -6.55 7.81
CA TYR A 49 -9.48 -7.73 8.64
C TYR A 49 -10.65 -8.13 9.55
N GLN A 50 -11.40 -7.16 10.06
CA GLN A 50 -12.56 -7.40 10.94
C GLN A 50 -13.79 -7.92 10.20
N ASN A 51 -13.86 -7.69 8.88
CA ASN A 51 -15.01 -8.01 8.04
C ASN A 51 -14.54 -8.79 6.79
N PRO A 52 -13.98 -10.00 6.96
CA PRO A 52 -13.44 -10.77 5.84
C PRO A 52 -14.58 -11.11 4.87
N GLN A 53 -14.29 -11.04 3.56
CA GLN A 53 -15.21 -11.33 2.45
C GLN A 53 -16.40 -10.36 2.27
N GLU A 54 -16.56 -9.33 3.12
CA GLU A 54 -17.63 -8.33 2.94
C GLU A 54 -17.30 -7.28 1.87
N TYR A 55 -16.01 -7.07 1.59
CA TYR A 55 -15.52 -6.02 0.71
C TYR A 55 -14.75 -6.56 -0.51
N PRO A 56 -14.88 -5.93 -1.69
CA PRO A 56 -14.18 -6.36 -2.89
C PRO A 56 -12.71 -5.89 -2.90
N VAL A 57 -11.87 -6.51 -2.07
CA VAL A 57 -10.46 -6.09 -1.83
C VAL A 57 -9.66 -5.92 -3.12
N VAL A 58 -9.80 -6.82 -4.09
CA VAL A 58 -9.13 -6.74 -5.40
C VAL A 58 -9.44 -5.42 -6.12
N GLN A 59 -10.70 -5.01 -6.13
CA GLN A 59 -11.11 -3.74 -6.75
C GLN A 59 -10.52 -2.55 -6.00
N MET A 60 -10.51 -2.61 -4.65
CA MET A 60 -9.94 -1.55 -3.83
C MET A 60 -8.46 -1.31 -4.14
N VAL A 61 -7.66 -2.39 -4.21
CA VAL A 61 -6.23 -2.30 -4.55
C VAL A 61 -6.03 -1.63 -5.91
N GLY A 62 -6.88 -1.95 -6.90
CA GLY A 62 -6.85 -1.32 -8.22
C GLY A 62 -7.22 0.17 -8.24
N LEU A 63 -7.84 0.70 -7.18
CA LEU A 63 -8.19 2.12 -7.04
C LEU A 63 -7.16 2.89 -6.22
N VAL A 64 -6.17 2.23 -5.61
CA VAL A 64 -5.08 2.89 -4.89
C VAL A 64 -4.13 3.55 -5.88
N GLY A 65 -3.83 4.83 -5.64
CA GLY A 65 -2.90 5.62 -6.44
C GLY A 65 -1.83 6.29 -5.60
N LEU A 66 -0.78 6.77 -6.29
CA LEU A 66 0.33 7.51 -5.70
C LEU A 66 0.37 8.93 -6.29
N LYS A 67 0.55 9.94 -5.44
CA LYS A 67 0.86 11.31 -5.85
C LYS A 67 2.31 11.35 -6.33
N TRP A 68 2.50 11.10 -7.62
CA TRP A 68 3.80 11.13 -8.28
C TRP A 68 3.86 12.31 -9.26
N PRO A 69 4.45 13.45 -8.89
CA PRO A 69 4.50 14.64 -9.75
C PRO A 69 5.68 14.62 -10.75
N TYR A 70 6.42 13.52 -10.81
CA TYR A 70 7.60 13.36 -11.67
C TYR A 70 7.26 12.47 -12.87
N ALA A 71 8.19 12.40 -13.82
CA ALA A 71 8.08 11.47 -14.95
C ALA A 71 8.12 10.01 -14.46
N ASP A 72 7.49 9.10 -15.21
CA ASP A 72 7.38 7.68 -14.83
C ASP A 72 8.75 7.00 -14.76
N ASP A 73 9.72 7.43 -15.58
CA ASP A 73 11.08 6.90 -15.59
C ASP A 73 11.94 7.38 -14.41
N ALA A 74 11.53 8.44 -13.71
CA ALA A 74 12.22 8.93 -12.51
C ALA A 74 12.08 7.98 -11.30
N CYS A 75 11.27 6.91 -11.40
CA CYS A 75 11.08 5.97 -10.31
C CYS A 75 12.23 4.96 -10.15
N HIS A 76 13.05 4.76 -11.19
CA HIS A 76 14.10 3.75 -11.19
C HIS A 76 15.34 4.20 -11.97
N PHE A 77 16.44 3.47 -11.79
CA PHE A 77 17.66 3.66 -12.55
C PHE A 77 18.39 2.31 -12.69
N TRP A 78 19.24 2.19 -13.71
CA TRP A 78 20.15 1.06 -13.86
C TRP A 78 21.40 1.29 -13.01
N ASP A 79 21.62 0.46 -12.00
CA ASP A 79 22.84 0.48 -11.19
C ASP A 79 23.94 -0.31 -11.89
N ILE A 80 24.93 0.40 -12.44
CA ILE A 80 26.01 -0.21 -13.25
C ILE A 80 26.88 -1.14 -12.40
N GLU A 81 27.15 -0.77 -11.14
CA GLU A 81 28.00 -1.57 -10.25
C GLU A 81 27.29 -2.84 -9.79
N ALA A 82 25.99 -2.71 -9.48
CA ALA A 82 25.19 -3.83 -9.02
C ALA A 82 24.70 -4.73 -10.17
N GLY A 83 24.63 -4.21 -11.39
CA GLY A 83 24.19 -4.93 -12.59
C GLY A 83 22.68 -5.19 -12.65
N TYR A 84 21.87 -4.40 -11.95
CA TYR A 84 20.40 -4.52 -11.96
C TYR A 84 19.70 -3.17 -11.74
N THR A 85 18.41 -3.11 -12.09
CA THR A 85 17.57 -1.93 -11.88
C THR A 85 17.22 -1.71 -10.41
N ARG A 86 17.40 -0.49 -9.91
CA ARG A 86 17.04 -0.08 -8.55
C ARG A 86 16.02 1.03 -8.57
N MET A 87 15.21 1.10 -7.51
CA MET A 87 14.35 2.27 -7.28
C MET A 87 15.21 3.48 -6.91
N THR A 88 14.80 4.66 -7.37
CA THR A 88 15.49 5.90 -6.95
C THR A 88 15.17 6.20 -5.49
N PRO A 89 16.09 6.84 -4.74
CA PRO A 89 15.80 7.32 -3.39
C PRO A 89 14.58 8.26 -3.34
N LEU A 90 14.35 9.03 -4.42
CA LEU A 90 13.17 9.86 -4.60
C LEU A 90 11.89 9.02 -4.58
N PHE A 91 11.86 7.92 -5.33
CA PHE A 91 10.69 7.05 -5.36
C PHE A 91 10.50 6.32 -4.03
N GLU A 92 11.56 5.78 -3.44
CA GLU A 92 11.51 5.09 -2.15
C GLU A 92 10.96 6.00 -1.03
N THR A 93 11.44 7.25 -0.97
CA THR A 93 10.93 8.24 0.00
C THR A 93 9.48 8.62 -0.28
N THR A 94 9.09 8.75 -1.56
CA THR A 94 7.72 9.09 -1.95
C THR A 94 6.72 8.00 -1.59
N ILE A 95 7.00 6.74 -1.90
CA ILE A 95 6.11 5.61 -1.55
C ILE A 95 6.09 5.33 -0.05
N SER A 96 7.13 5.74 0.69
CA SER A 96 7.22 5.57 2.14
C SER A 96 6.41 6.60 2.93
N ASP A 97 6.01 7.71 2.32
CA ASP A 97 5.15 8.70 2.96
C ASP A 97 3.66 8.38 2.68
N LEU A 98 2.93 8.06 3.74
CA LEU A 98 1.51 7.72 3.67
C LEU A 98 0.66 8.86 3.06
N ASN A 99 1.09 10.12 3.18
CA ASN A 99 0.39 11.28 2.63
C ASN A 99 0.43 11.35 1.10
N ASN A 100 1.33 10.60 0.46
CA ASN A 100 1.41 10.51 -0.99
C ASN A 100 0.46 9.46 -1.57
N TRP A 101 -0.16 8.62 -0.73
CA TRP A 101 -1.14 7.67 -1.21
C TRP A 101 -2.51 8.31 -1.33
N THR A 102 -3.25 7.90 -2.36
CA THR A 102 -4.61 8.36 -2.66
C THR A 102 -5.47 7.18 -3.09
N ILE A 103 -6.78 7.35 -3.06
CA ILE A 103 -7.71 6.39 -3.63
C ILE A 103 -8.64 7.08 -4.62
N ASP A 104 -9.02 6.39 -5.68
CA ASP A 104 -10.03 6.86 -6.62
C ASP A 104 -11.39 7.05 -5.91
N PRO A 105 -12.12 8.16 -6.14
CA PRO A 105 -13.42 8.42 -5.55
C PRO A 105 -14.45 7.31 -5.71
N LYS A 106 -14.34 6.46 -6.77
CA LYS A 106 -15.22 5.30 -6.98
C LYS A 106 -15.26 4.35 -5.79
N ILE A 107 -14.24 4.36 -4.92
CA ILE A 107 -14.27 3.56 -3.70
C ILE A 107 -15.45 3.91 -2.80
N LEU A 108 -15.92 5.16 -2.82
CA LEU A 108 -17.03 5.62 -1.98
C LEU A 108 -18.37 5.04 -2.43
N GLU A 109 -18.50 4.58 -3.67
CA GLU A 109 -19.66 3.81 -4.14
C GLU A 109 -19.68 2.39 -3.54
N LEU A 110 -18.49 1.84 -3.22
CA LEU A 110 -18.33 0.50 -2.66
C LEU A 110 -18.30 0.52 -1.12
N ILE A 111 -17.65 1.52 -0.54
CA ILE A 111 -17.43 1.66 0.91
C ILE A 111 -17.62 3.14 1.30
N PRO A 112 -18.88 3.62 1.39
CA PRO A 112 -19.16 5.02 1.72
C PRO A 112 -18.55 5.45 3.06
N GLN A 113 -18.33 4.52 4.00
CA GLN A 113 -17.78 4.81 5.32
C GLN A 113 -16.32 5.29 5.28
N LEU A 114 -15.63 5.20 4.14
CA LEU A 114 -14.26 5.71 3.98
C LEU A 114 -14.21 7.22 3.71
N GLU A 115 -15.34 7.86 3.44
CA GLU A 115 -15.40 9.30 3.19
C GLU A 115 -14.85 10.08 4.40
N GLY A 116 -13.93 11.02 4.14
CA GLY A 116 -13.26 11.81 5.19
C GLY A 116 -12.20 11.07 6.02
N HIS A 117 -12.03 9.75 5.84
CA HIS A 117 -11.05 8.94 6.58
C HIS A 117 -9.77 8.62 5.80
N ILE A 118 -9.79 8.80 4.48
CA ILE A 118 -8.64 8.57 3.59
C ILE A 118 -8.51 9.66 2.53
N PRO A 119 -7.28 9.95 2.03
CA PRO A 119 -7.08 10.91 0.96
C PRO A 119 -7.71 10.40 -0.35
N VAL A 120 -8.77 11.06 -0.81
CA VAL A 120 -9.38 10.81 -2.11
C VAL A 120 -8.62 11.61 -3.17
N LYS A 121 -8.32 10.98 -4.31
CA LYS A 121 -7.70 11.67 -5.45
C LYS A 121 -8.62 12.81 -5.88
N PRO A 122 -8.12 14.05 -6.07
CA PRO A 122 -8.94 15.13 -6.59
C PRO A 122 -9.57 14.71 -7.92
N VAL A 123 -10.88 14.91 -8.07
CA VAL A 123 -11.54 14.77 -9.37
C VAL A 123 -10.95 15.85 -10.28
N ALA A 124 -10.30 15.44 -11.36
CA ALA A 124 -9.78 16.34 -12.39
C ALA A 124 -10.91 16.83 -13.30
#